data_AF-A0A087NF77-F1
#
_entry.id   AF-A0A087NF77-F1
#
_cell.length_a   1.000
_cell.length_b   1.000
_cell.length_c   1.000
_cell.angle_alpha   90.00
_cell.angle_beta   90.00
_cell.angle_gamma   90.00
#
_symmetry.space_group_name_H-M   'P 1'
#
loop_
_entity.id
_entity.type
_entity.pdbx_description
1 polymer ?
#
loop_
_entity_poly.entity_id
_entity_poly.type
_entity_poly.pdbx_seq_one_letter_code
_entity_poly.pdbx_strand_id
1 'polypeptide(L)'
;MPGVETVQSQHVLGLDAVKAAPATIFRGLTPLDSYRAVNCLTSAIYYEAGNEPEDGQRAVAQVVLNRVRSQLWPDTVCGVVYEGSERTDYRCQFTFSCDGAMARLPAAASWNRARRVAQEALSGTVYAPVGLATHYHTLAVRPEWSSRLHAVAVIGAHIFYRNPGFNGTPAAFRAVYLGRETQSGPARRVWPTRPVAPVELLAPTYSAPAPAKAAPAIGWTSPAPQADDSLPESTIRPEYRNSGRPLI
;
A
#
# COMPACT_ATOMS: atom_id res chain seq x y z
N MET A 1 -37.64 12.24 -1.47
CA MET A 1 -36.53 11.51 -2.13
C MET A 1 -35.50 11.14 -1.07
N PRO A 2 -35.46 9.90 -0.55
CA PRO A 2 -34.46 9.54 0.44
C PRO A 2 -33.21 8.96 -0.25
N GLY A 3 -32.02 9.40 0.19
CA GLY A 3 -30.82 8.56 0.10
C GLY A 3 -29.58 9.09 -0.62
N VAL A 4 -29.39 10.41 -0.78
CA VAL A 4 -28.03 10.94 -1.01
C VAL A 4 -27.46 11.28 0.36
N GLU A 5 -26.88 10.29 1.02
CA GLU A 5 -26.11 10.52 2.24
C GLU A 5 -24.76 11.10 1.80
N THR A 6 -24.65 12.42 1.83
CA THR A 6 -23.37 13.10 1.65
C THR A 6 -22.53 12.79 2.88
N VAL A 7 -21.57 11.88 2.75
CA VAL A 7 -20.52 11.70 3.77
C VAL A 7 -19.80 13.03 3.91
N GLN A 8 -20.12 13.79 4.95
CA GLN A 8 -19.47 15.05 5.28
C GLN A 8 -18.14 14.74 5.98
N SER A 9 -17.11 14.45 5.19
CA SER A 9 -15.72 14.40 5.67
C SER A 9 -14.95 15.58 5.07
N GLN A 10 -14.09 16.22 5.87
CA GLN A 10 -13.19 17.28 5.42
C GLN A 10 -12.25 16.83 4.29
N HIS A 11 -12.08 15.52 4.11
CA HIS A 11 -11.21 14.93 3.10
C HIS A 11 -11.94 14.59 1.80
N VAL A 12 -13.24 14.87 1.69
CA VAL A 12 -14.08 14.46 0.56
C VAL A 12 -14.69 15.69 -0.12
N LEU A 13 -14.34 15.89 -1.39
CA LEU A 13 -14.98 16.85 -2.27
C LEU A 13 -15.75 16.09 -3.36
N GLY A 14 -17.08 16.03 -3.25
CA GLY A 14 -17.93 15.44 -4.28
C GLY A 14 -18.01 16.32 -5.53
N LEU A 15 -17.84 15.71 -6.71
CA LEU A 15 -17.90 16.38 -8.01
C LEU A 15 -19.13 15.97 -8.83
N ASP A 16 -19.78 14.86 -8.47
CA ASP A 16 -20.98 14.33 -9.13
C ASP A 16 -21.92 13.66 -8.10
N ALA A 17 -23.21 13.55 -8.44
CA ALA A 17 -24.16 12.78 -7.66
C ALA A 17 -23.87 11.28 -7.83
N VAL A 18 -23.32 10.66 -6.79
CA VAL A 18 -22.96 9.24 -6.80
C VAL A 18 -24.02 8.38 -6.14
N LYS A 19 -24.36 7.29 -6.83
CA LYS A 19 -25.01 6.14 -6.21
C LYS A 19 -23.92 5.23 -5.63
N ALA A 20 -24.07 4.87 -4.37
CA ALA A 20 -23.21 3.88 -3.73
C ALA A 20 -23.22 2.55 -4.51
N ALA A 21 -22.06 1.88 -4.56
CA ALA A 21 -22.00 0.53 -5.10
C ALA A 21 -22.90 -0.41 -4.27
N PRO A 22 -23.47 -1.47 -4.87
CA PRO A 22 -24.24 -2.44 -4.08
C PRO A 22 -23.33 -3.09 -3.02
N ALA A 23 -23.78 -3.24 -1.78
CA ALA A 23 -23.03 -3.98 -0.78
C ALA A 23 -22.88 -5.46 -1.21
N THR A 24 -21.69 -6.02 -1.06
CA THR A 24 -21.40 -7.42 -1.44
C THR A 24 -20.29 -7.94 -0.54
N ILE A 25 -20.47 -9.16 -0.03
CA ILE A 25 -19.45 -9.84 0.77
C ILE A 25 -18.51 -10.59 -0.18
N PHE A 26 -17.21 -10.32 -0.06
CA PHE A 26 -16.17 -10.96 -0.85
C PHE A 26 -15.54 -12.08 -0.03
N ARG A 27 -16.17 -13.25 -0.03
CA ARG A 27 -15.72 -14.42 0.72
C ARG A 27 -15.02 -15.41 -0.20
N GLY A 28 -13.77 -15.75 0.10
CA GLY A 28 -13.03 -16.78 -0.62
C GLY A 28 -13.65 -18.16 -0.42
N LEU A 29 -13.45 -19.07 -1.38
CA LEU A 29 -13.96 -20.45 -1.30
C LEU A 29 -13.34 -21.22 -0.13
N THR A 30 -12.08 -20.91 0.19
CA THR A 30 -11.36 -21.46 1.34
C THR A 30 -10.91 -20.36 2.30
N PRO A 31 -10.53 -20.70 3.55
CA PRO A 31 -9.87 -19.76 4.45
C PRO A 31 -8.59 -19.17 3.86
N LEU A 32 -7.84 -19.96 3.08
CA LEU A 32 -6.63 -19.50 2.39
C LEU A 32 -6.95 -18.46 1.32
N ASP A 33 -8.02 -18.67 0.55
CA ASP A 33 -8.47 -17.69 -0.44
C ASP A 33 -8.91 -16.39 0.23
N SER A 34 -9.66 -16.49 1.34
CA SER A 34 -10.08 -15.31 2.11
C SER A 34 -8.88 -14.55 2.67
N TYR A 35 -7.87 -15.25 3.16
CA TYR A 35 -6.60 -14.65 3.59
C TYR A 35 -5.87 -13.94 2.45
N ARG A 36 -5.80 -14.56 1.26
CA ARG A 36 -5.18 -13.98 0.07
C ARG A 36 -5.90 -12.72 -0.39
N ALA A 37 -7.24 -12.72 -0.44
CA ALA A 37 -8.04 -11.54 -0.78
C ALA A 37 -7.73 -10.36 0.14
N VAL A 38 -7.72 -10.61 1.47
CA VAL A 38 -7.36 -9.58 2.47
C VAL A 38 -5.95 -9.06 2.21
N ASN A 39 -4.97 -9.94 1.98
CA ASN A 39 -3.58 -9.54 1.79
C ASN A 39 -3.36 -8.76 0.48
N CYS A 40 -4.03 -9.16 -0.61
CA CYS A 40 -3.97 -8.47 -1.90
C CYS A 40 -4.59 -7.07 -1.81
N LEU A 41 -5.79 -6.95 -1.22
CA LEU A 41 -6.43 -5.65 -1.03
C LEU A 41 -5.64 -4.75 -0.06
N THR A 42 -5.09 -5.32 1.00
CA THR A 42 -4.20 -4.60 1.93
C THR A 42 -2.99 -4.02 1.21
N SER A 43 -2.37 -4.81 0.34
CA SER A 43 -1.20 -4.37 -0.45
C SER A 43 -1.57 -3.18 -1.33
N ALA A 44 -2.69 -3.27 -2.07
CA ALA A 44 -3.16 -2.17 -2.90
C ALA A 44 -3.41 -0.90 -2.09
N ILE A 45 -4.16 -0.99 -0.99
CA ILE A 45 -4.43 0.17 -0.12
C ILE A 45 -3.14 0.77 0.44
N TYR A 46 -2.21 -0.08 0.92
CA TYR A 46 -0.98 0.39 1.53
C TYR A 46 -0.10 1.15 0.53
N TYR A 47 0.12 0.59 -0.66
CA TYR A 47 1.02 1.20 -1.63
C TYR A 47 0.41 2.40 -2.36
N GLU A 48 -0.91 2.43 -2.52
CA GLU A 48 -1.60 3.50 -3.25
C GLU A 48 -2.08 4.64 -2.32
N ALA A 49 -2.43 4.31 -1.07
CA ALA A 49 -3.08 5.24 -0.15
C ALA A 49 -2.58 5.10 1.31
N GLY A 50 -1.44 4.46 1.56
CA GLY A 50 -0.94 4.23 2.92
C GLY A 50 -0.64 5.50 3.72
N ASN A 51 -0.33 6.61 3.01
CA ASN A 51 -0.11 7.94 3.58
C ASN A 51 -1.32 8.87 3.46
N GLU A 52 -2.42 8.39 2.88
CA GLU A 52 -3.67 9.13 2.77
C GLU A 52 -4.49 9.03 4.08
N PRO A 53 -5.43 9.98 4.31
CA PRO A 53 -6.48 9.79 5.32
C PRO A 53 -7.25 8.49 5.08
N GLU A 54 -7.92 7.99 6.11
CA GLU A 54 -8.67 6.73 6.03
C GLU A 54 -9.73 6.73 4.91
N ASP A 55 -10.31 7.90 4.62
CA ASP A 55 -11.21 8.09 3.48
C ASP A 55 -10.55 7.74 2.13
N GLY A 56 -9.29 8.12 1.93
CA GLY A 56 -8.53 7.77 0.73
C GLY A 56 -8.25 6.27 0.65
N GLN A 57 -7.99 5.62 1.78
CA GLN A 57 -7.81 4.16 1.85
C GLN A 57 -9.11 3.41 1.51
N ARG A 58 -10.24 3.85 2.06
CA ARG A 58 -11.57 3.30 1.76
C ARG A 58 -11.95 3.51 0.29
N ALA A 59 -11.60 4.66 -0.27
CA ALA A 59 -11.82 5.00 -1.67
C ALA A 59 -11.06 4.07 -2.63
N VAL A 60 -9.76 3.84 -2.40
CA VAL A 60 -8.96 2.87 -3.19
C VAL A 60 -9.50 1.45 -3.03
N ALA A 61 -9.85 1.04 -1.80
CA ALA A 61 -10.45 -0.27 -1.56
C ALA A 61 -11.73 -0.47 -2.39
N GLN A 62 -12.62 0.53 -2.38
CA GLN A 62 -13.85 0.49 -3.14
C GLN A 62 -13.62 0.44 -4.65
N VAL A 63 -12.62 1.15 -5.19
CA VAL A 63 -12.25 1.06 -6.61
C VAL A 63 -11.83 -0.36 -6.99
N VAL A 64 -10.99 -1.02 -6.19
CA VAL A 64 -10.58 -2.41 -6.45
C VAL A 64 -11.80 -3.33 -6.48
N LEU A 65 -12.69 -3.23 -5.49
CA LEU A 65 -13.88 -4.06 -5.41
C LEU A 65 -14.92 -3.75 -6.51
N ASN A 66 -14.98 -2.50 -6.97
CA ASN A 66 -15.76 -2.11 -8.14
C ASN A 66 -15.22 -2.80 -9.41
N ARG A 67 -13.89 -2.87 -9.58
CA ARG A 67 -13.26 -3.57 -10.71
C ARG A 67 -13.60 -5.07 -10.69
N VAL A 68 -13.47 -5.72 -9.53
CA VAL A 68 -13.83 -7.16 -9.37
C VAL A 68 -15.26 -7.45 -9.83
N ARG A 69 -16.15 -6.48 -9.69
CA ARG A 69 -17.57 -6.62 -10.06
C ARG A 69 -17.90 -6.21 -11.48
N SER A 70 -16.94 -5.68 -12.23
CA SER A 70 -17.12 -5.27 -13.61
C SER A 70 -16.54 -6.32 -14.55
N GLN A 71 -17.19 -6.53 -15.69
CA GLN A 71 -16.74 -7.49 -16.71
C GLN A 71 -15.48 -7.04 -17.48
N LEU A 72 -14.99 -5.82 -17.21
CA LEU A 72 -13.79 -5.26 -17.84
C LEU A 72 -12.49 -5.64 -17.10
N TRP A 73 -12.58 -6.22 -15.91
CA TRP A 73 -11.43 -6.59 -15.07
C TRP A 73 -11.55 -8.04 -14.58
N PRO A 74 -10.47 -8.62 -14.04
CA PRO A 74 -10.53 -9.91 -13.38
C PRO A 74 -11.56 -9.95 -12.24
N ASP A 75 -12.17 -11.12 -12.04
CA ASP A 75 -13.24 -11.39 -11.08
C ASP A 75 -12.73 -11.88 -9.71
N THR A 76 -11.47 -11.60 -9.40
CA THR A 76 -10.81 -11.89 -8.13
C THR A 76 -10.01 -10.70 -7.63
N VAL A 77 -9.84 -10.56 -6.31
CA VAL A 77 -9.18 -9.39 -5.71
C VAL A 77 -7.70 -9.39 -6.09
N CYS A 78 -7.01 -10.52 -5.94
CA CYS A 78 -5.62 -10.63 -6.34
C CYS A 78 -5.44 -10.49 -7.85
N GLY A 79 -6.41 -10.97 -8.65
CA GLY A 79 -6.43 -10.77 -10.10
C GLY A 79 -6.41 -9.30 -10.49
N VAL A 80 -7.27 -8.48 -9.89
CA VAL A 80 -7.30 -7.02 -10.14
C VAL A 80 -6.03 -6.33 -9.65
N VAL A 81 -5.55 -6.69 -8.46
CA VAL A 81 -4.39 -6.02 -7.83
C VAL A 81 -3.09 -6.29 -8.58
N TYR A 82 -2.93 -7.48 -9.16
CA TYR A 82 -1.69 -7.87 -9.84
C TYR A 82 -1.85 -7.96 -11.37
N GLU A 83 -2.92 -7.41 -11.92
CA GLU A 83 -3.16 -7.37 -13.36
C GLU A 83 -2.01 -6.65 -14.09
N GLY A 84 -1.47 -7.32 -15.10
CA GLY A 84 -0.35 -6.83 -15.91
C GLY A 84 1.03 -7.08 -15.29
N SER A 85 1.13 -7.63 -14.08
CA SER A 85 2.42 -7.91 -13.43
C SER A 85 3.24 -8.99 -14.14
N GLU A 86 2.57 -9.87 -14.89
CA GLU A 86 3.13 -10.89 -15.77
C GLU A 86 3.77 -10.34 -17.05
N ARG A 87 3.47 -9.09 -17.41
CA ARG A 87 3.96 -8.46 -18.63
C ARG A 87 5.43 -8.05 -18.50
N THR A 88 6.18 -8.13 -19.59
CA THR A 88 7.60 -7.72 -19.63
C THR A 88 7.82 -6.23 -19.83
N ASP A 89 6.79 -5.48 -20.25
CA ASP A 89 6.85 -4.04 -20.55
C ASP A 89 6.57 -3.14 -19.34
N TYR A 90 6.45 -3.72 -18.13
CA TYR A 90 6.20 -3.01 -16.87
C TYR A 90 4.91 -2.18 -16.83
N ARG A 91 3.95 -2.44 -17.73
CA ARG A 91 2.64 -1.78 -17.73
C ARG A 91 1.67 -2.49 -16.79
N CYS A 92 1.80 -2.21 -15.50
CA CYS A 92 1.02 -2.88 -14.46
C CYS A 92 -0.11 -1.99 -13.96
N GLN A 93 -1.24 -2.59 -13.62
CA GLN A 93 -2.43 -1.85 -13.16
C GLN A 93 -2.13 -1.01 -11.90
N PHE A 94 -1.31 -1.55 -11.01
CA PHE A 94 -0.75 -0.85 -9.87
C PHE A 94 0.76 -0.88 -9.94
N THR A 95 1.41 0.27 -9.91
CA THR A 95 2.86 0.39 -10.18
C THR A 95 3.71 -0.38 -9.17
N PHE A 96 3.28 -0.47 -7.91
CA PHE A 96 4.00 -1.20 -6.86
C PHE A 96 4.21 -2.69 -7.16
N SER A 97 3.38 -3.27 -8.02
CA SER A 97 3.49 -4.67 -8.44
C SER A 97 4.68 -4.90 -9.38
N CYS A 98 5.28 -3.85 -9.93
CA CYS A 98 6.29 -3.95 -10.99
C CYS A 98 7.53 -3.09 -10.78
N ASP A 99 7.49 -2.12 -9.86
CA ASP A 99 8.63 -1.25 -9.51
C ASP A 99 9.55 -1.84 -8.43
N GLY A 100 9.20 -3.00 -7.86
CA GLY A 100 9.95 -3.65 -6.79
C GLY A 100 9.68 -3.11 -5.39
N ALA A 101 8.70 -2.23 -5.19
CA ALA A 101 8.32 -1.69 -3.88
C ALA A 101 8.03 -2.78 -2.84
N MET A 102 7.44 -3.89 -3.28
CA MET A 102 7.11 -5.05 -2.44
C MET A 102 8.32 -5.81 -1.87
N ALA A 103 9.54 -5.54 -2.35
CA ALA A 103 10.75 -6.13 -1.78
C ALA A 103 11.13 -5.52 -0.42
N ARG A 104 10.55 -4.36 -0.06
CA ARG A 104 10.81 -3.66 1.20
C ARG A 104 9.82 -4.09 2.26
N LEU A 105 10.26 -4.13 3.51
CA LEU A 105 9.38 -4.41 4.64
C LEU A 105 8.42 -3.22 4.85
N PRO A 106 7.08 -3.42 4.82
CA PRO A 106 6.14 -2.33 5.03
C PRO A 106 6.15 -1.84 6.47
N ALA A 107 5.84 -0.55 6.65
CA ALA A 107 5.71 0.04 7.98
C ALA A 107 4.48 -0.54 8.70
N ALA A 108 4.70 -1.18 9.85
CA ALA A 108 3.69 -1.97 10.54
C ALA A 108 2.40 -1.19 10.86
N ALA A 109 2.51 0.07 11.30
CA ALA A 109 1.35 0.90 11.63
C ALA A 109 0.47 1.19 10.41
N SER A 110 1.07 1.62 9.29
CA SER A 110 0.33 1.91 8.06
C SER A 110 -0.24 0.64 7.43
N TRP A 111 0.50 -0.47 7.49
CA TRP A 111 0.02 -1.78 7.04
C TRP A 111 -1.20 -2.25 7.82
N ASN A 112 -1.20 -2.12 9.15
CA ASN A 112 -2.32 -2.52 9.99
C ASN A 112 -3.57 -1.66 9.73
N ARG A 113 -3.41 -0.36 9.48
CA ARG A 113 -4.53 0.51 9.06
C ARG A 113 -5.10 0.05 7.72
N ALA A 114 -4.25 -0.15 6.71
CA ALA A 114 -4.67 -0.64 5.39
C ALA A 114 -5.37 -2.00 5.48
N ARG A 115 -4.87 -2.91 6.34
CA ARG A 115 -5.45 -4.23 6.57
C ARG A 115 -6.84 -4.15 7.19
N ARG A 116 -7.05 -3.27 8.17
CA ARG A 116 -8.37 -3.06 8.77
C ARG A 116 -9.37 -2.59 7.72
N VAL A 117 -9.00 -1.58 6.93
CA VAL A 117 -9.85 -1.07 5.85
C VAL A 117 -10.16 -2.16 4.81
N ALA A 118 -9.17 -2.98 4.45
CA ALA A 118 -9.38 -4.12 3.55
C ALA A 118 -10.40 -5.12 4.11
N GLN A 119 -10.30 -5.47 5.39
CA GLN A 119 -11.23 -6.40 6.05
C GLN A 119 -12.66 -5.85 6.08
N GLU A 120 -12.83 -4.57 6.44
CA GLU A 120 -14.12 -3.89 6.43
C GLU A 120 -14.74 -3.91 5.02
N ALA A 121 -13.98 -3.51 4.00
CA ALA A 121 -14.45 -3.48 2.61
C ALA A 121 -14.86 -4.88 2.11
N LEU A 122 -14.05 -5.91 2.36
CA LEU A 122 -14.36 -7.30 1.97
C LEU A 122 -15.58 -7.87 2.72
N SER A 123 -15.84 -7.37 3.94
CA SER A 123 -17.04 -7.72 4.72
C SER A 123 -18.33 -7.06 4.20
N GLY A 124 -18.23 -6.22 3.18
CA GLY A 124 -19.37 -5.58 2.52
C GLY A 124 -19.59 -4.12 2.88
N THR A 125 -18.67 -3.49 3.62
CA THR A 125 -18.70 -2.04 3.84
C THR A 125 -18.48 -1.32 2.52
N VAL A 126 -19.42 -0.45 2.15
CA VAL A 126 -19.37 0.35 0.92
C VAL A 126 -18.95 1.77 1.23
N TYR A 127 -17.97 2.28 0.49
CA TYR A 127 -17.58 3.68 0.55
C TYR A 127 -18.34 4.51 -0.49
N ALA A 128 -19.49 5.05 -0.08
CA ALA A 128 -20.42 5.76 -0.96
C ALA A 128 -19.83 6.92 -1.79
N PRO A 129 -18.89 7.76 -1.26
CA PRO A 129 -18.40 8.94 -1.98
C PRO A 129 -17.73 8.68 -3.34
N VAL A 130 -17.19 7.49 -3.56
CA VAL A 130 -16.63 7.11 -4.88
C VAL A 130 -17.61 6.37 -5.76
N GLY A 131 -18.79 5.99 -5.26
CA GLY A 131 -19.82 5.27 -6.00
C GLY A 131 -19.26 4.10 -6.81
N LEU A 132 -19.40 4.19 -8.14
CA LEU A 132 -18.94 3.20 -9.11
C LEU A 132 -17.61 3.56 -9.78
N ALA A 133 -16.78 4.38 -9.13
CA ALA A 133 -15.47 4.74 -9.68
C ALA A 133 -14.61 3.49 -9.87
N THR A 134 -13.90 3.45 -11.00
CA THR A 134 -13.00 2.35 -11.39
C THR A 134 -11.59 2.87 -11.70
N HIS A 135 -11.41 4.18 -11.74
CA HIS A 135 -10.13 4.82 -12.05
C HIS A 135 -9.88 5.95 -11.05
N TYR A 136 -8.62 6.21 -10.78
CA TYR A 136 -8.18 7.39 -10.05
C TYR A 136 -6.76 7.76 -10.47
N HIS A 137 -6.36 8.97 -10.15
CA HIS A 137 -4.96 9.39 -10.20
C HIS A 137 -4.68 10.44 -9.12
N THR A 138 -3.40 10.66 -8.83
CA THR A 138 -2.99 11.71 -7.89
C THR A 138 -3.18 13.09 -8.50
N LEU A 139 -3.38 14.12 -7.66
CA LEU A 139 -3.47 15.52 -8.09
C LEU A 139 -2.19 16.03 -8.77
N ALA A 140 -1.06 15.35 -8.59
CA ALA A 140 0.23 15.72 -9.15
C ALA A 140 0.36 15.40 -10.65
N VAL A 141 -0.55 14.62 -11.23
CA VAL A 141 -0.49 14.19 -12.64
C VAL A 141 -1.82 14.41 -13.35
N ARG A 142 -1.76 14.53 -14.68
CA ARG A 142 -2.96 14.65 -15.54
C ARG A 142 -2.88 13.69 -16.73
N PRO A 143 -3.29 12.43 -16.56
CA PRO A 143 -3.22 11.45 -17.63
C PRO A 143 -4.27 11.76 -18.72
N GLU A 144 -3.93 11.52 -19.98
CA GLU A 144 -4.81 11.84 -21.13
C GLU A 144 -6.19 11.19 -21.03
N TRP A 145 -6.26 9.94 -20.55
CA TRP A 145 -7.50 9.19 -20.40
C TRP A 145 -8.50 9.85 -19.44
N SER A 146 -8.05 10.66 -18.47
CA SER A 146 -8.92 11.30 -17.47
C SER A 146 -9.99 12.19 -18.11
N SER A 147 -9.65 12.83 -19.24
CA SER A 147 -10.56 13.68 -20.02
C SER A 147 -11.77 12.95 -20.60
N ARG A 148 -11.69 11.62 -20.73
CA ARG A 148 -12.74 10.77 -21.33
C ARG A 148 -13.65 10.13 -20.29
N LEU A 149 -13.38 10.34 -19.00
CA LEU A 149 -14.12 9.76 -17.89
C LEU A 149 -14.88 10.85 -17.12
N HIS A 150 -15.88 10.44 -16.33
CA HIS A 150 -16.59 11.37 -15.46
C HIS A 150 -15.90 11.42 -14.10
N ALA A 151 -15.42 12.60 -13.71
CA ALA A 151 -14.90 12.82 -12.36
C ALA A 151 -16.05 12.76 -11.34
N VAL A 152 -15.82 12.06 -10.24
CA VAL A 152 -16.84 11.71 -9.25
C VAL A 152 -16.58 12.40 -7.91
N ALA A 153 -15.34 12.34 -7.44
CA ALA A 153 -14.93 12.94 -6.18
C ALA A 153 -13.43 13.19 -6.17
N VAL A 154 -13.00 14.18 -5.38
CA VAL A 154 -11.60 14.32 -4.93
C VAL A 154 -11.56 13.89 -3.48
N ILE A 155 -10.68 12.94 -3.15
CA ILE A 155 -10.53 12.43 -1.78
C ILE A 155 -9.05 12.36 -1.45
N GLY A 156 -8.65 13.10 -0.41
CA GLY A 156 -7.24 13.31 -0.09
C GLY A 156 -6.48 13.85 -1.31
N ALA A 157 -5.39 13.20 -1.70
CA ALA A 157 -4.58 13.59 -2.86
C ALA A 157 -5.02 12.97 -4.19
N HIS A 158 -6.22 12.38 -4.27
CA HIS A 158 -6.69 11.62 -5.45
C HIS A 158 -7.98 12.16 -6.05
N ILE A 159 -8.08 12.13 -7.38
CA ILE A 159 -9.36 12.32 -8.10
C ILE A 159 -9.85 10.96 -8.60
N PHE A 160 -11.12 10.65 -8.35
CA PHE A 160 -11.77 9.40 -8.71
C PHE A 160 -12.71 9.59 -9.89
N TYR A 161 -12.79 8.58 -10.76
CA TYR A 161 -13.51 8.63 -12.02
C TYR A 161 -14.34 7.37 -12.27
N ARG A 162 -15.51 7.57 -12.87
CA ARG A 162 -16.36 6.50 -13.43
C ARG A 162 -16.32 6.50 -14.96
N ASN A 163 -16.53 5.33 -15.54
CA ASN A 163 -16.69 5.17 -16.97
C ASN A 163 -17.93 5.93 -17.48
N PRO A 164 -17.91 6.47 -18.71
CA PRO A 164 -19.11 6.96 -19.37
C PRO A 164 -20.01 5.81 -19.85
N GLY A 165 -21.28 6.13 -20.12
CA GLY A 165 -22.25 5.19 -20.69
C GLY A 165 -22.54 3.97 -19.80
N PHE A 166 -22.86 2.83 -20.43
CA PHE A 166 -23.28 1.60 -19.74
C PHE A 166 -22.29 1.15 -18.65
N ASN A 167 -20.99 1.22 -18.94
CA ASN A 167 -19.91 0.77 -18.04
C ASN A 167 -19.78 1.61 -16.77
N GLY A 168 -20.44 2.76 -16.68
CA GLY A 168 -20.53 3.59 -15.48
C GLY A 168 -21.83 3.43 -14.69
N THR A 169 -22.72 2.53 -15.12
CA THR A 169 -24.03 2.30 -14.47
C THR A 169 -23.99 1.05 -13.57
N PRO A 170 -24.86 0.95 -12.55
CA PRO A 170 -24.92 -0.24 -11.71
C PRO A 170 -25.14 -1.56 -12.47
N ALA A 171 -25.76 -1.50 -13.66
CA ALA A 171 -26.02 -2.68 -14.49
C ALA A 171 -24.75 -3.35 -15.02
N ALA A 172 -23.64 -2.61 -15.16
CA ALA A 172 -22.35 -3.17 -15.56
C ALA A 172 -21.61 -3.90 -14.44
N PHE A 173 -21.96 -3.64 -13.17
CA PHE A 173 -21.27 -4.17 -11.98
C PHE A 173 -21.92 -5.47 -11.47
N ARG A 174 -22.08 -6.43 -12.39
CA ARG A 174 -22.77 -7.72 -12.18
C ARG A 174 -21.84 -8.94 -12.19
N ALA A 175 -20.54 -8.75 -12.36
CA ALA A 175 -19.60 -9.87 -12.31
C ALA A 175 -19.61 -10.48 -10.90
N VAL A 176 -19.55 -11.81 -10.86
CA VAL A 176 -19.58 -12.59 -9.63
C VAL A 176 -18.14 -12.81 -9.19
N TYR A 177 -17.85 -12.46 -7.94
CA TYR A 177 -16.56 -12.76 -7.33
C TYR A 177 -16.34 -14.28 -7.27
N LEU A 178 -15.29 -14.80 -7.90
CA LEU A 178 -15.06 -16.25 -7.96
C LEU A 178 -14.61 -16.88 -6.64
N GLY A 179 -14.03 -16.08 -5.74
CA GLY A 179 -13.51 -16.56 -4.46
C GLY A 179 -12.30 -17.49 -4.56
N ARG A 180 -11.74 -17.74 -5.75
CA ARG A 180 -10.51 -18.53 -5.98
C ARG A 180 -9.33 -17.57 -6.13
N GLU A 181 -8.66 -17.24 -5.05
CA GLU A 181 -7.61 -16.24 -5.07
C GLU A 181 -6.25 -16.83 -5.46
N THR A 182 -5.53 -16.14 -6.33
CA THR A 182 -4.16 -16.48 -6.69
C THR A 182 -3.19 -16.16 -5.55
N GLN A 183 -1.94 -16.65 -5.65
CA GLN A 183 -0.92 -16.31 -4.67
C GLN A 183 -0.75 -14.78 -4.60
N SER A 184 -0.80 -14.22 -3.39
CA SER A 184 -0.55 -12.80 -3.19
C SER A 184 0.87 -12.43 -3.61
N GLY A 185 0.98 -11.48 -4.53
CA GLY A 185 2.24 -10.96 -5.07
C GLY A 185 2.16 -10.84 -6.59
N PRO A 186 3.04 -10.03 -7.20
CA PRO A 186 3.13 -9.99 -8.66
C PRO A 186 3.47 -11.36 -9.20
N ALA A 187 3.05 -11.63 -10.43
CA ALA A 187 3.48 -12.82 -11.14
C ALA A 187 5.00 -12.93 -11.02
N ARG A 188 5.49 -14.08 -10.54
CA ARG A 188 6.93 -14.34 -10.45
C ARG A 188 7.52 -14.26 -11.85
N ARG A 189 7.95 -13.07 -12.27
CA ARG A 189 9.07 -12.98 -13.19
C ARG A 189 10.19 -13.70 -12.46
N VAL A 190 10.85 -14.65 -13.10
CA VAL A 190 12.20 -15.00 -12.68
C VAL A 190 12.97 -13.69 -12.84
N TRP A 191 13.00 -12.87 -11.79
CA TRP A 191 13.99 -11.81 -11.67
C TRP A 191 15.29 -12.56 -11.94
N PRO A 192 16.08 -12.19 -12.96
CA PRO A 192 17.38 -12.82 -13.11
C PRO A 192 18.03 -12.63 -11.75
N THR A 193 18.20 -13.74 -11.03
CA THR A 193 18.89 -13.71 -9.76
C THR A 193 20.22 -13.12 -10.14
N ARG A 194 20.52 -11.93 -9.62
CA ARG A 194 21.89 -11.42 -9.69
C ARG A 194 22.70 -12.57 -9.08
N PRO A 195 23.56 -13.26 -9.85
CA PRO A 195 24.23 -14.44 -9.34
C PRO A 195 24.90 -13.98 -8.06
N VAL A 196 24.49 -14.59 -6.94
CA VAL A 196 25.19 -14.37 -5.69
C VAL A 196 26.58 -14.88 -6.02
N ALA A 197 27.55 -13.96 -6.10
CA ALA A 197 28.94 -14.37 -6.19
C ALA A 197 29.13 -15.41 -5.09
N PRO A 198 29.68 -16.59 -5.39
CA PRO A 198 29.89 -17.60 -4.36
C PRO A 198 30.54 -16.89 -3.19
N VAL A 199 29.86 -16.91 -2.04
CA VAL A 199 30.53 -16.54 -0.81
C VAL A 199 31.60 -17.60 -0.70
N GLU A 200 32.85 -17.23 -0.99
CA GLU A 200 34.00 -18.04 -0.64
C GLU A 200 33.83 -18.29 0.86
N LEU A 201 33.38 -19.49 1.20
CA LEU A 201 33.45 -20.00 2.55
C LEU A 201 34.94 -20.03 2.86
N LEU A 202 35.45 -18.93 3.39
CA LEU A 202 36.67 -18.91 4.17
C LEU A 202 36.44 -19.98 5.22
N ALA A 203 37.00 -21.16 4.97
CA ALA A 203 37.03 -22.23 5.93
C ALA A 203 37.52 -21.61 7.23
N PRO A 204 36.78 -21.72 8.35
CA PRO A 204 37.32 -21.29 9.62
C PRO A 204 38.56 -22.17 9.86
N THR A 205 39.74 -21.61 9.67
CA THR A 205 40.98 -22.16 10.21
C THR A 205 40.91 -21.97 11.72
N TYR A 206 40.07 -22.79 12.35
CA TYR A 206 40.03 -22.92 13.80
C TYR A 206 41.32 -23.64 14.20
N SER A 207 42.40 -22.87 14.33
CA SER A 207 43.57 -23.34 15.04
C SER A 207 43.21 -23.28 16.52
N ALA A 208 43.08 -24.45 17.16
CA ALA A 208 42.86 -24.53 18.58
C ALA A 208 43.98 -23.76 19.30
N PRO A 209 43.68 -22.79 20.18
CA PRO A 209 44.71 -22.13 20.96
C PRO A 209 45.38 -23.18 21.85
N ALA A 210 46.72 -23.22 21.80
CA ALA A 210 47.51 -23.99 22.74
C ALA A 210 47.17 -23.56 24.18
N PRO A 211 47.20 -24.48 25.17
CA PRO A 211 46.86 -24.13 26.54
C PRO A 211 47.80 -23.03 27.04
N ALA A 212 47.22 -21.85 27.31
CA ALA A 212 47.94 -20.72 27.87
C ALA A 212 48.40 -21.07 29.29
N LYS A 213 49.70 -20.93 29.57
CA LYS A 213 50.21 -20.91 30.95
C LYS A 213 49.55 -19.74 31.69
N ALA A 214 49.08 -19.99 32.90
CA ALA A 214 48.45 -18.99 33.75
C ALA A 214 49.40 -17.79 33.97
N ALA A 215 48.97 -16.62 33.52
CA ALA A 215 49.60 -15.34 33.85
C ALA A 215 49.05 -14.85 35.22
N PRO A 216 49.87 -14.18 36.04
CA PRO A 216 49.45 -13.71 37.35
C PRO A 216 48.41 -12.58 37.22
N ALA A 217 47.50 -12.51 38.18
CA ALA A 217 46.43 -11.52 38.22
C ALA A 217 47.00 -10.10 38.39
N ILE A 218 46.92 -9.30 37.33
CA ILE A 218 47.15 -7.85 37.38
C ILE A 218 45.79 -7.23 37.69
N GLY A 219 45.67 -6.61 38.87
CA GLY A 219 44.48 -5.83 39.23
C GLY A 219 44.41 -4.55 38.41
N TRP A 220 43.34 -4.38 37.64
CA TRP A 220 43.07 -3.15 36.89
C TRP A 220 42.12 -2.28 37.72
N THR A 221 42.68 -1.30 38.43
CA THR A 221 41.93 -0.10 38.82
C THR A 221 42.15 0.95 37.73
N SER A 222 41.17 1.13 36.84
CA SER A 222 41.15 2.26 35.91
C SER A 222 40.38 3.42 36.56
N PRO A 223 40.89 4.67 36.56
CA PRO A 223 40.07 5.82 36.89
C PRO A 223 39.09 6.12 35.75
N ALA A 224 37.90 6.60 36.11
CA ALA A 224 36.89 7.04 35.14
C ALA A 224 37.40 8.26 34.34
N PRO A 225 37.15 8.34 33.03
CA PRO A 225 37.53 9.49 32.23
C PRO A 225 36.67 10.72 32.62
N GLN A 226 37.33 11.86 32.81
CA GLN A 226 36.63 13.14 32.99
C GLN A 226 36.02 13.59 31.66
N ALA A 227 34.76 14.02 31.70
CA ALA A 227 34.06 14.58 30.56
C ALA A 227 34.59 15.98 30.25
N ASP A 228 35.07 16.17 29.02
CA ASP A 228 35.39 17.48 28.46
C ASP A 228 34.16 17.99 27.70
N ASP A 229 33.61 19.12 28.14
CA ASP A 229 32.32 19.70 27.68
C ASP A 229 32.49 20.66 26.49
N SER A 230 33.58 20.56 25.73
CA SER A 230 33.80 21.41 24.56
C SER A 230 33.20 20.81 23.29
N LEU A 231 31.90 21.02 23.07
CA LEU A 231 31.28 20.82 21.75
C LEU A 231 31.46 22.09 20.89
N PRO A 232 31.73 21.95 19.57
CA PRO A 232 31.87 23.11 18.69
C PRO A 232 30.53 23.86 18.54
N GLU A 233 30.59 25.20 18.55
CA GLU A 233 29.40 26.03 18.41
C GLU A 233 28.72 25.86 17.04
N SER A 234 27.38 25.82 17.06
CA SER A 234 26.53 25.71 15.89
C SER A 234 26.66 26.92 14.98
N THR A 235 26.95 26.69 13.69
CA THR A 235 27.00 27.71 12.63
C THR A 235 25.60 28.17 12.16
N ILE A 236 24.52 27.74 12.82
CA ILE A 236 23.15 28.08 12.44
C ILE A 236 22.83 29.52 12.88
N ARG A 237 22.35 30.32 11.92
CA ARG A 237 21.92 31.70 12.16
C ARG A 237 20.88 31.78 13.29
N PRO A 238 20.92 32.81 14.14
CA PRO A 238 20.06 32.91 15.32
C PRO A 238 18.57 32.74 15.02
N GLU A 239 18.11 33.25 13.87
CA GLU A 239 16.70 33.20 13.46
C GLU A 239 16.16 31.77 13.18
N TYR A 240 17.02 30.79 12.91
CA TYR A 240 16.61 29.41 12.58
C TYR A 240 16.89 28.39 13.69
N ARG A 241 17.38 28.83 14.85
CA ARG A 241 17.78 27.92 15.94
C ARG A 241 16.60 27.12 16.53
N ASN A 242 15.37 27.60 16.36
CA ASN A 242 14.16 27.04 16.99
C ASN A 242 13.05 26.62 15.99
N SER A 243 13.33 26.52 14.69
CA SER A 243 12.31 26.24 13.66
C SER A 243 11.69 24.83 13.72
N GLY A 244 12.18 23.95 14.60
CA GLY A 244 11.69 22.58 14.76
C GLY A 244 10.95 22.32 16.08
N ARG A 245 10.68 23.34 16.89
CA ARG A 245 10.01 23.16 18.19
C ARG A 245 8.49 23.22 17.99
N PRO A 246 7.73 22.14 18.26
CA PRO A 246 6.27 22.18 18.16
C PRO A 246 5.74 23.20 19.18
N LEU A 247 4.88 24.11 18.71
CA LEU A 247 4.13 25.03 19.56
C LEU A 247 3.14 24.19 20.35
N ILE A 248 3.35 24.11 21.66
CA ILE A 248 2.40 23.55 22.64
C ILE A 248 1.23 24.51 22.81
#